data_AF-A0AAW0A2K4-F1
#
_entry.id   AF-A0AAW0A2K4-F1
#
_cell.length_a   1.000
_cell.length_b   1.000
_cell.length_c   1.000
_cell.angle_alpha   90.00
_cell.angle_beta   90.00
_cell.angle_gamma   90.00
#
_symmetry.space_group_name_H-M   'P 1'
#
loop_
_entity.id
_entity.type
_entity.pdbx_description
1 polymer ?
#
loop_
_entity_poly.entity_id
_entity_poly.type
_entity_poly.pdbx_seq_one_letter_code
_entity_poly.pdbx_strand_id
1 'polypeptide(L)'
;MGTISSTYDLDGTVWRGWLDANRFSHEDNLYRTGNTIVDRRNSHNTIMLFPHVLPVIQDLLAHGVQVAVVSRNTSKALCDRALWHFGIIGSVSYDEVYDVSKINHFARIQTYTAQSGEQIDFSDMLLFDDDPKNREVEITFGVTFKTIQKGKGLTWKSYQEGLAVWRRNKFCMRSIPASLSVQHKKRFVGWVGTSGAIAARYRQGLRRQDYSRPARYGYGLYLTDDPAIAMFFAKWDRPLHDSYICAIYARDGELFDKIHKLWIPEANLLQTDNEHGTEDEIAQSQENRDQYFADRFNIQKPYILFSRHHHMPEMGLSVTPGRFNEMVVYPQLQDSLFYAEWAVPAAQFYARYLPYLQGRAVPFEGMVSRWGIRVAPETILECKRHREML
;
A
#
# COMPACT_ATOMS: atom_id res chain seq x y z
N MET A 1 12.83 2.25 -21.91
CA MET A 1 12.04 1.68 -20.79
C MET A 1 12.67 2.22 -19.52
N GLY A 2 11.89 2.72 -18.57
CA GLY A 2 12.44 3.24 -17.31
C GLY A 2 13.21 2.16 -16.57
N THR A 3 14.31 2.53 -15.93
CA THR A 3 15.12 1.64 -15.09
C THR A 3 14.26 1.19 -13.92
N ILE A 4 13.99 -0.11 -13.83
CA ILE A 4 13.36 -0.71 -12.65
C ILE A 4 14.45 -0.84 -11.59
N SER A 5 14.09 -0.64 -10.32
CA SER A 5 14.96 -1.01 -9.19
C SER A 5 14.27 -2.07 -8.35
N SER A 6 14.91 -3.24 -8.25
CA SER A 6 14.50 -4.30 -7.34
C SER A 6 15.27 -4.17 -6.03
N THR A 7 14.53 -4.03 -4.94
CA THR A 7 15.06 -3.79 -3.58
C THR A 7 14.79 -5.00 -2.69
N TYR A 8 15.75 -5.33 -1.83
CA TYR A 8 15.71 -6.50 -0.98
C TYR A 8 16.02 -6.18 0.48
N ASP A 9 15.19 -6.70 1.38
CA ASP A 9 15.67 -7.00 2.73
C ASP A 9 16.70 -8.14 2.72
N LEU A 10 17.41 -8.33 3.83
CA LEU A 10 18.47 -9.32 3.97
C LEU A 10 18.05 -10.50 4.85
N ASP A 11 17.94 -10.29 6.16
CA ASP A 11 17.65 -11.32 7.15
C ASP A 11 16.21 -11.82 6.99
N GLY A 12 16.01 -13.10 6.65
CA GLY A 12 14.68 -13.65 6.40
C GLY A 12 14.21 -13.58 4.94
N THR A 13 14.88 -12.74 4.13
CA THR A 13 14.58 -12.56 2.69
C THR A 13 15.65 -13.16 1.77
N VAL A 14 16.91 -12.75 1.91
CA VAL A 14 18.05 -13.23 1.10
C VAL A 14 18.67 -14.49 1.72
N TRP A 15 18.73 -14.57 3.04
CA TRP A 15 19.18 -15.75 3.75
C TRP A 15 18.30 -16.11 4.94
N ARG A 16 18.36 -17.38 5.33
CA ARG A 16 17.83 -17.87 6.59
C ARG A 16 18.84 -17.57 7.70
N GLY A 17 18.33 -17.12 8.84
CA GLY A 17 19.13 -16.71 9.98
C GLY A 17 19.19 -15.20 10.10
N TRP A 18 19.82 -14.71 11.16
CA TRP A 18 19.92 -13.28 11.46
C TRP A 18 21.38 -12.93 11.74
N LEU A 19 21.98 -12.02 10.97
CA LEU A 19 23.34 -11.52 11.20
C LEU A 19 23.36 -10.51 12.36
N ASP A 20 23.19 -11.00 13.57
CA ASP A 20 23.21 -10.19 14.79
C ASP A 20 24.66 -9.91 15.21
N ALA A 21 25.08 -8.65 15.25
CA ALA A 21 26.41 -8.23 15.69
C ALA A 21 26.76 -8.65 17.14
N ASN A 22 25.77 -8.92 17.98
CA ASN A 22 26.02 -9.44 19.32
C ASN A 22 26.37 -10.93 19.32
N ARG A 23 25.92 -11.67 18.29
CA ARG A 23 26.19 -13.11 18.14
C ARG A 23 27.40 -13.35 17.24
N PHE A 24 27.50 -12.61 16.15
CA PHE A 24 28.59 -12.66 15.19
C PHE A 24 29.64 -11.63 15.57
N SER A 25 30.80 -12.12 15.98
CA SER A 25 31.82 -11.27 16.61
C SER A 25 32.45 -10.21 15.68
N HIS A 26 32.86 -10.59 14.47
CA HIS A 26 33.52 -9.73 13.49
C HIS A 26 33.33 -10.33 12.10
N GLU A 27 33.14 -9.50 11.08
CA GLU A 27 32.94 -9.94 9.69
C GLU A 27 34.07 -10.81 9.15
N ASP A 28 35.31 -10.58 9.56
CA ASP A 28 36.44 -11.40 9.09
C ASP A 28 36.43 -12.83 9.64
N ASN A 29 35.60 -13.11 10.65
CA ASN A 29 35.36 -14.48 11.15
C ASN A 29 34.35 -15.25 10.30
N LEU A 30 33.65 -14.59 9.37
CA LEU A 30 32.74 -15.29 8.46
C LEU A 30 33.53 -16.12 7.45
N TYR A 31 33.06 -17.33 7.20
CA TYR A 31 33.54 -18.14 6.08
C TYR A 31 32.39 -18.93 5.46
N ARG A 32 32.49 -19.15 4.15
CA ARG A 32 31.47 -19.86 3.38
C ARG A 32 31.78 -21.35 3.31
N THR A 33 30.76 -22.17 3.53
CA THR A 33 30.75 -23.60 3.27
C THR A 33 29.49 -23.97 2.49
N GLY A 34 29.65 -24.31 1.21
CA GLY A 34 28.52 -24.51 0.30
C GLY A 34 27.63 -23.27 0.19
N ASN A 35 26.37 -23.39 0.63
CA ASN A 35 25.40 -22.28 0.64
C ASN A 35 25.20 -21.63 2.01
N THR A 36 26.09 -21.94 2.96
CA THR A 36 26.01 -21.48 4.34
C THR A 36 27.23 -20.64 4.67
N ILE A 37 27.04 -19.57 5.43
CA ILE A 37 28.12 -18.83 6.10
C ILE A 37 28.11 -19.20 7.57
N VAL A 38 29.30 -19.41 8.12
CA VAL A 38 29.52 -19.86 9.49
C VAL A 38 30.50 -18.89 10.16
N ASP A 39 30.29 -18.59 11.44
CA ASP A 39 31.27 -17.88 12.26
C ASP A 39 32.39 -18.85 12.71
N ARG A 40 33.66 -18.52 12.44
CA ARG A 40 34.82 -19.30 12.90
C ARG A 40 34.87 -19.45 14.41
N ARG A 41 34.40 -18.47 15.17
CA ARG A 41 34.45 -18.49 16.64
C ARG A 41 33.33 -19.32 17.26
N ASN A 42 32.22 -19.48 16.55
CA ASN A 42 31.11 -20.31 17.00
C ASN A 42 30.36 -20.90 15.80
N SER A 43 30.59 -22.18 15.53
CA SER A 43 30.00 -22.88 14.38
C SER A 43 28.47 -23.02 14.43
N HIS A 44 27.82 -22.71 15.55
CA HIS A 44 26.36 -22.65 15.65
C HIS A 44 25.78 -21.37 15.05
N ASN A 45 26.59 -20.30 14.98
CA ASN A 45 26.19 -19.06 14.35
C ASN A 45 26.33 -19.19 12.84
N THR A 46 25.19 -19.38 12.18
CA THR A 46 25.14 -19.60 10.74
C THR A 46 24.04 -18.79 10.07
N ILE A 47 24.25 -18.46 8.81
CA ILE A 47 23.21 -18.03 7.88
C ILE A 47 23.28 -18.87 6.61
N MET A 48 22.15 -19.13 5.97
CA MET A 48 22.07 -19.97 4.78
C MET A 48 21.34 -19.23 3.67
N LEU A 49 22.00 -19.07 2.52
CA LEU A 49 21.42 -18.39 1.37
C LEU A 49 20.19 -19.17 0.87
N PHE A 50 19.11 -18.46 0.54
CA PHE A 50 17.96 -19.10 -0.06
C PHE A 50 18.24 -19.50 -1.52
N PRO A 51 17.76 -20.68 -1.97
CA PRO A 51 18.22 -21.30 -3.22
C PRO A 51 17.89 -20.48 -4.48
N HIS A 52 16.85 -19.65 -4.45
CA HIS A 52 16.41 -18.87 -5.61
C HIS A 52 17.00 -17.46 -5.67
N VAL A 53 17.77 -17.01 -4.67
CA VAL A 53 18.30 -15.64 -4.66
C VAL A 53 19.21 -15.37 -5.84
N LEU A 54 20.22 -16.22 -6.07
CA LEU A 54 21.16 -16.01 -7.18
C LEU A 54 20.46 -16.07 -8.54
N PRO A 55 19.59 -17.07 -8.84
CA PRO A 55 18.81 -17.06 -10.07
C PRO A 55 17.96 -15.80 -10.27
N VAL A 56 17.32 -15.28 -9.21
CA VAL A 56 16.50 -14.06 -9.30
C VAL A 56 17.35 -12.83 -9.60
N ILE A 57 18.48 -12.67 -8.91
CA ILE A 57 19.41 -11.55 -9.16
C ILE A 57 19.95 -11.63 -10.60
N GLN A 58 20.32 -12.82 -11.08
CA GLN A 58 20.78 -13.02 -12.45
C GLN A 58 19.71 -12.64 -13.47
N ASP A 59 18.45 -13.04 -13.27
CA ASP A 59 17.34 -12.68 -14.15
C ASP A 59 17.13 -11.16 -14.21
N LEU A 60 17.21 -10.49 -13.06
CA LEU A 60 17.09 -9.03 -12.99
C LEU A 60 18.19 -8.31 -13.75
N LEU A 61 19.45 -8.69 -13.53
CA LEU A 61 20.58 -8.10 -14.23
C LEU A 61 20.51 -8.34 -15.74
N ALA A 62 20.10 -9.54 -16.16
CA ALA A 62 19.90 -9.87 -17.59
C ALA A 62 18.85 -8.99 -18.28
N HIS A 63 17.90 -8.44 -17.50
CA HIS A 63 16.87 -7.51 -17.97
C HIS A 63 17.18 -6.04 -17.66
N GLY A 64 18.42 -5.71 -17.27
CA GLY A 64 18.84 -4.34 -16.99
C GLY A 64 18.20 -3.70 -15.77
N VAL A 65 17.73 -4.52 -14.81
CA VAL A 65 17.14 -4.04 -13.55
C VAL A 65 18.24 -3.81 -12.53
N GLN A 66 18.26 -2.62 -11.92
CA GLN A 66 19.19 -2.32 -10.84
C GLN A 66 18.78 -3.06 -9.57
N VAL A 67 19.76 -3.57 -8.82
CA VAL A 67 19.53 -4.29 -7.56
C VAL A 67 19.96 -3.41 -6.40
N ALA A 68 19.10 -3.29 -5.41
CA ALA A 68 19.37 -2.54 -4.20
C ALA A 68 19.14 -3.40 -2.95
N VAL A 69 19.95 -3.15 -1.93
CA VAL A 69 19.81 -3.74 -0.60
C VAL A 69 19.31 -2.65 0.34
N VAL A 70 18.25 -2.96 1.08
CA VAL A 70 17.64 -2.08 2.07
C VAL A 70 17.34 -2.89 3.32
N SER A 71 18.20 -2.83 4.34
CA SER A 71 18.08 -3.67 5.54
C SER A 71 18.21 -2.86 6.82
N ARG A 72 17.39 -3.24 7.79
CA ARG A 72 17.42 -2.68 9.15
C ARG A 72 18.46 -3.35 10.05
N ASN A 73 19.34 -4.18 9.49
CA ASN A 73 20.41 -4.80 10.26
C ASN A 73 21.36 -3.74 10.85
N THR A 74 21.81 -3.97 12.08
CA THR A 74 22.67 -3.03 12.84
C THR A 74 24.13 -3.06 12.41
N SER A 75 24.55 -4.06 11.62
CA SER A 75 25.93 -4.23 11.17
C SER A 75 26.02 -4.36 9.65
N LYS A 76 26.29 -3.22 9.02
CA LYS A 76 26.62 -3.16 7.61
C LYS A 76 27.84 -4.03 7.25
N ALA A 77 28.91 -3.99 8.03
CA ALA A 77 30.13 -4.75 7.74
C ALA A 77 29.89 -6.27 7.67
N LEU A 78 29.07 -6.82 8.58
CA LEU A 78 28.68 -8.22 8.55
C LEU A 78 27.86 -8.56 7.31
N CYS A 79 26.86 -7.73 6.99
CA CYS A 79 26.01 -7.92 5.83
C CYS A 79 26.80 -7.86 4.52
N ASP A 80 27.66 -6.86 4.36
CA ASP A 80 28.50 -6.67 3.17
C ASP A 80 29.45 -7.85 2.98
N ARG A 81 30.06 -8.34 4.06
CA ARG A 81 30.93 -9.51 4.02
C ARG A 81 30.16 -10.78 3.65
N ALA A 82 28.95 -10.93 4.16
CA ALA A 82 28.09 -12.06 3.80
C ALA A 82 27.68 -12.01 2.32
N LEU A 83 27.26 -10.84 1.83
CA LEU A 83 26.95 -10.61 0.42
C LEU A 83 28.18 -10.86 -0.47
N TRP A 84 29.38 -10.47 -0.02
CA TRP A 84 30.64 -10.76 -0.71
C TRP A 84 30.91 -12.26 -0.80
N HIS A 85 30.80 -13.00 0.31
CA HIS A 85 30.96 -14.46 0.33
C HIS A 85 29.96 -15.18 -0.58
N PHE A 86 28.72 -14.69 -0.66
CA PHE A 86 27.71 -15.24 -1.55
C PHE A 86 27.90 -14.82 -3.02
N GLY A 87 28.79 -13.88 -3.32
CA GLY A 87 29.04 -13.37 -4.67
C GLY A 87 27.96 -12.40 -5.17
N ILE A 88 27.24 -11.76 -4.25
CA ILE A 88 26.11 -10.86 -4.56
C ILE A 88 26.55 -9.40 -4.59
N ILE A 89 27.50 -8.99 -3.74
CA ILE A 89 27.80 -7.57 -3.50
C ILE A 89 28.15 -6.78 -4.77
N GLY A 90 28.87 -7.40 -5.72
CA GLY A 90 29.23 -6.74 -6.98
C GLY A 90 28.06 -6.47 -7.94
N SER A 91 26.88 -7.02 -7.64
CA SER A 91 25.63 -6.79 -8.38
C SER A 91 24.76 -5.69 -7.76
N VAL A 92 25.10 -5.20 -6.57
CA VAL A 92 24.28 -4.24 -5.81
C VAL A 92 24.65 -2.81 -6.23
N SER A 93 23.67 -2.08 -6.74
CA SER A 93 23.79 -0.67 -7.14
C SER A 93 23.63 0.30 -5.97
N TYR A 94 22.77 -0.03 -5.01
CA TYR A 94 22.53 0.78 -3.81
C TYR A 94 22.47 -0.12 -2.58
N ASP A 95 23.18 0.26 -1.52
CA ASP A 95 23.45 -0.61 -0.38
C ASP A 95 23.22 0.14 0.94
N GLU A 96 21.96 0.18 1.35
CA GLU A 96 21.51 0.88 2.54
C GLU A 96 21.25 -0.14 3.67
N VAL A 97 22.19 -0.27 4.60
CA VAL A 97 22.11 -1.20 5.74
C VAL A 97 22.38 -0.47 7.05
N TYR A 98 21.33 -0.18 7.81
CA TYR A 98 21.38 0.43 9.14
C TYR A 98 19.97 0.46 9.79
N ASP A 99 19.88 0.44 11.12
CA ASP A 99 18.61 0.28 11.83
C ASP A 99 17.78 1.58 11.90
N VAL A 100 17.04 1.86 10.82
CA VAL A 100 15.99 2.89 10.78
C VAL A 100 14.82 2.41 9.91
N SER A 101 13.70 3.14 9.90
CA SER A 101 12.57 2.86 8.99
C SER A 101 13.00 2.76 7.53
N LYS A 102 12.35 1.88 6.75
CA LYS A 102 12.66 1.72 5.31
C LYS A 102 12.30 2.95 4.50
N ILE A 103 11.44 3.82 5.02
CA ILE A 103 11.19 5.15 4.43
C ILE A 103 12.52 5.93 4.25
N ASN A 104 13.40 5.90 5.24
CA ASN A 104 14.67 6.63 5.17
C ASN A 104 15.64 6.01 4.14
N HIS A 105 15.64 4.69 4.02
CA HIS A 105 16.43 3.97 3.03
C HIS A 105 16.04 4.38 1.60
N PHE A 106 14.73 4.35 1.30
CA PHE A 106 14.21 4.74 0.00
C PHE A 106 14.43 6.23 -0.30
N ALA A 107 14.29 7.12 0.70
CA ALA A 107 14.58 8.55 0.53
C ALA A 107 16.05 8.82 0.14
N ARG A 108 16.99 8.05 0.69
CA ARG A 108 18.43 8.15 0.34
C ARG A 108 18.71 7.60 -1.05
N ILE A 109 18.14 6.45 -1.43
CA ILE A 109 18.23 5.94 -2.81
C ILE A 109 17.69 6.97 -3.81
N GLN A 110 16.57 7.63 -3.50
CA GLN A 110 16.04 8.72 -4.33
C GLN A 110 17.02 9.89 -4.46
N THR A 111 17.76 10.20 -3.39
CA THR A 111 18.78 11.25 -3.40
C THR A 111 19.97 10.86 -4.29
N TYR A 112 20.47 9.62 -4.17
CA TYR A 112 21.57 9.14 -5.00
C TYR A 112 21.21 9.09 -6.48
N THR A 113 20.04 8.54 -6.81
CA THR A 113 19.54 8.47 -8.20
C THR A 113 19.35 9.86 -8.80
N ALA A 114 18.87 10.83 -8.03
CA ALA A 114 18.77 12.22 -8.48
C ALA A 114 20.16 12.85 -8.72
N GLN A 115 21.13 12.59 -7.84
CA GLN A 115 22.50 13.11 -7.96
C GLN A 115 23.26 12.49 -9.14
N SER A 116 23.01 11.23 -9.47
CA SER A 116 23.62 10.55 -10.62
C SER A 116 22.95 10.89 -11.96
N GLY A 117 21.82 11.62 -11.95
CA GLY A 117 21.01 11.90 -13.13
C GLY A 117 20.12 10.73 -13.57
N GLU A 118 20.07 9.64 -12.79
CA GLU A 118 19.26 8.45 -13.04
C GLU A 118 17.98 8.47 -12.21
N GLN A 119 17.24 9.59 -12.14
CA GLN A 119 16.08 9.70 -11.25
C GLN A 119 15.07 8.56 -11.50
N ILE A 120 14.95 7.66 -10.51
CA ILE A 120 14.04 6.51 -10.55
C ILE A 120 12.78 6.90 -9.78
N ASP A 121 11.62 6.74 -10.39
CA ASP A 121 10.36 6.97 -9.70
C ASP A 121 10.10 5.83 -8.71
N PHE A 122 9.60 6.11 -7.51
CA PHE A 122 9.25 5.07 -6.53
C PHE A 122 8.27 4.03 -7.09
N SER A 123 7.43 4.43 -8.03
CA SER A 123 6.50 3.56 -8.74
C SER A 123 7.20 2.53 -9.67
N ASP A 124 8.47 2.75 -9.99
CA ASP A 124 9.36 1.82 -10.71
C ASP A 124 10.21 0.96 -9.76
N MET A 125 9.95 1.04 -8.44
CA MET A 125 10.62 0.23 -7.44
C MET A 125 9.73 -0.91 -6.91
N LEU A 126 10.36 -2.05 -6.62
CA LEU A 126 9.75 -3.24 -6.03
C LEU A 126 10.57 -3.73 -4.82
N LEU A 127 9.96 -3.82 -3.65
CA LEU A 127 10.57 -4.32 -2.42
C LEU A 127 10.10 -5.73 -2.09
N PHE A 128 11.06 -6.64 -1.86
CA PHE A 128 10.85 -7.94 -1.25
C PHE A 128 11.35 -7.93 0.19
N ASP A 129 10.47 -8.31 1.12
CA ASP A 129 10.70 -8.21 2.56
C ASP A 129 9.80 -9.18 3.32
N ASP A 130 10.27 -9.81 4.39
CA ASP A 130 9.47 -10.75 5.19
C ASP A 130 8.77 -10.11 6.41
N ASP A 131 9.05 -8.84 6.71
CA ASP A 131 8.36 -8.07 7.74
C ASP A 131 7.27 -7.18 7.11
N PRO A 132 5.97 -7.50 7.30
CA PRO A 132 4.87 -6.72 6.76
C PRO A 132 4.86 -5.25 7.20
N LYS A 133 5.50 -4.89 8.33
CA LYS A 133 5.59 -3.50 8.80
C LYS A 133 6.32 -2.60 7.82
N ASN A 134 7.28 -3.15 7.07
CA ASN A 134 8.06 -2.42 6.08
C ASN A 134 7.22 -2.03 4.84
N ARG A 135 5.96 -2.48 4.74
CA ARG A 135 4.97 -2.01 3.75
C ARG A 135 4.70 -0.51 3.86
N GLU A 136 5.11 0.15 4.93
CA GLU A 136 5.11 1.61 5.06
C GLU A 136 5.66 2.34 3.81
N VAL A 137 6.58 1.74 3.04
CA VAL A 137 7.10 2.32 1.79
C VAL A 137 6.10 2.30 0.63
N GLU A 138 5.23 1.29 0.54
CA GLU A 138 4.14 1.22 -0.44
C GLU A 138 3.12 2.32 -0.17
N ILE A 139 2.83 2.52 1.12
CA ILE A 139 1.92 3.54 1.60
C ILE A 139 2.53 4.94 1.39
N THR A 140 3.81 5.11 1.75
CA THR A 140 4.52 6.40 1.75
C THR A 140 4.86 6.89 0.35
N PHE A 141 5.49 6.01 -0.43
CA PHE A 141 6.16 6.35 -1.67
C PHE A 141 5.57 5.66 -2.88
N GLY A 142 4.71 4.65 -2.72
CA GLY A 142 4.09 3.94 -3.83
C GLY A 142 5.00 2.88 -4.44
N VAL A 143 6.06 2.53 -3.72
CA VAL A 143 6.90 1.37 -3.99
C VAL A 143 6.01 0.14 -4.01
N THR A 144 6.17 -0.74 -4.99
CA THR A 144 5.45 -2.01 -4.93
C THR A 144 6.04 -2.87 -3.82
N PHE A 145 5.25 -3.30 -2.85
CA PHE A 145 5.72 -4.16 -1.77
C PHE A 145 5.24 -5.61 -1.96
N LYS A 146 6.17 -6.56 -1.88
CA LYS A 146 5.90 -7.99 -1.91
C LYS A 146 6.44 -8.66 -0.65
N THR A 147 5.51 -9.07 0.21
CA THR A 147 5.82 -9.85 1.39
C THR A 147 6.39 -11.21 1.04
N ILE A 148 7.47 -11.56 1.73
CA ILE A 148 8.13 -12.85 1.69
C ILE A 148 7.63 -13.68 2.87
N GLN A 149 7.29 -14.94 2.60
CA GLN A 149 6.84 -15.81 3.67
C GLN A 149 7.99 -16.13 4.62
N LYS A 150 7.80 -15.80 5.90
CA LYS A 150 8.76 -16.08 6.98
C LYS A 150 9.28 -17.52 6.89
N GLY A 151 10.60 -17.66 6.93
CA GLY A 151 11.31 -18.94 6.86
C GLY A 151 11.46 -19.55 5.45
N LYS A 152 10.76 -19.05 4.42
CA LYS A 152 10.92 -19.52 3.04
C LYS A 152 11.91 -18.68 2.22
N GLY A 153 12.03 -17.40 2.58
CA GLY A 153 12.87 -16.46 1.84
C GLY A 153 12.36 -16.16 0.44
N LEU A 154 13.18 -15.44 -0.32
CA LEU A 154 12.90 -15.15 -1.71
C LEU A 154 12.86 -16.46 -2.53
N THR A 155 11.74 -16.67 -3.21
CA THR A 155 11.52 -17.80 -4.11
C THR A 155 11.25 -17.31 -5.52
N TRP A 156 11.42 -18.18 -6.51
CA TRP A 156 11.02 -17.86 -7.89
C TRP A 156 9.53 -17.49 -7.97
N LYS A 157 8.67 -18.19 -7.22
CA LYS A 157 7.24 -17.90 -7.15
C LYS A 157 6.98 -16.49 -6.58
N SER A 158 7.55 -16.16 -5.42
CA SER A 158 7.33 -14.84 -4.80
C SER A 158 7.90 -13.71 -5.66
N TYR A 159 9.02 -13.95 -6.35
CA TYR A 159 9.59 -13.06 -7.34
C TYR A 159 8.61 -12.75 -8.48
N GLN A 160 8.10 -13.78 -9.15
CA GLN A 160 7.14 -13.64 -10.25
C GLN A 160 5.83 -12.98 -9.80
N GLU A 161 5.35 -13.30 -8.59
CA GLU A 161 4.19 -12.64 -8.00
C GLU A 161 4.44 -11.15 -7.72
N GLY A 162 5.63 -10.79 -7.22
CA GLY A 162 6.03 -9.40 -7.02
C GLY A 162 6.05 -8.60 -8.31
N LEU A 163 6.65 -9.17 -9.37
CA LEU A 163 6.63 -8.57 -10.71
C LEU A 163 5.20 -8.42 -11.26
N ALA A 164 4.34 -9.40 -11.04
CA ALA A 164 2.95 -9.34 -11.49
C ALA A 164 2.16 -8.22 -10.78
N VAL A 165 2.37 -8.03 -9.48
CA VAL A 165 1.80 -6.89 -8.74
C VAL A 165 2.32 -5.58 -9.32
N TRP A 166 3.64 -5.46 -9.49
CA TRP A 166 4.25 -4.25 -10.02
C TRP A 166 3.66 -3.88 -11.40
N ARG A 167 3.56 -4.85 -12.31
CA ARG A 167 2.95 -4.66 -13.64
C ARG A 167 1.49 -4.17 -13.55
N ARG A 168 0.70 -4.71 -12.62
CA ARG A 168 -0.69 -4.25 -12.41
C ARG A 168 -0.74 -2.83 -11.84
N ASN A 169 0.15 -2.49 -10.91
CA ASN A 169 0.27 -1.12 -10.40
C ASN A 169 0.62 -0.14 -11.54
N LYS A 170 1.63 -0.46 -12.37
CA LYS A 170 2.00 0.34 -13.54
C LYS A 170 0.85 0.51 -14.53
N PHE A 171 0.06 -0.54 -14.78
CA PHE A 171 -1.11 -0.46 -15.65
C PHE A 171 -2.12 0.60 -15.19
N CYS A 172 -2.28 0.76 -13.88
CA CYS A 172 -3.19 1.75 -13.28
C CYS A 172 -2.65 3.19 -13.32
N MET A 173 -1.37 3.40 -13.58
CA MET A 173 -0.78 4.74 -13.54
C MET A 173 -1.25 5.62 -14.68
N ARG A 174 -1.71 6.81 -14.34
CA ARG A 174 -2.07 7.87 -15.26
C ARG A 174 -1.35 9.14 -14.83
N SER A 175 -0.62 9.73 -15.76
CA SER A 175 0.08 11.00 -15.54
C SER A 175 -0.88 12.03 -14.96
N ILE A 176 -0.39 12.80 -13.98
CA ILE A 176 -1.11 13.95 -13.47
C ILE A 176 -1.12 14.99 -14.61
N PRO A 177 -2.29 15.33 -15.18
CA PRO A 177 -2.34 16.30 -16.26
C PRO A 177 -1.95 17.69 -15.75
N ALA A 178 -1.38 18.53 -16.62
CA ALA A 178 -1.07 19.92 -16.31
C ALA A 178 -2.32 20.72 -15.89
N SER A 179 -3.50 20.30 -16.36
CA SER A 179 -4.80 20.78 -15.86
C SER A 179 -5.76 19.63 -15.66
N LEU A 180 -6.24 19.48 -14.42
CA LEU A 180 -7.20 18.45 -14.03
C LEU A 180 -8.62 18.71 -14.58
N SER A 181 -8.92 19.93 -15.04
CA SER A 181 -10.26 20.29 -15.52
C SER A 181 -10.59 19.85 -16.95
N VAL A 182 -9.59 19.37 -17.73
CA VAL A 182 -9.71 19.11 -19.17
C VAL A 182 -9.83 17.60 -19.50
N GLN A 183 -9.96 16.73 -18.49
CA GLN A 183 -10.02 15.28 -18.72
C GLN A 183 -11.40 14.82 -19.21
N HIS A 184 -11.53 14.57 -20.53
CA HIS A 184 -12.75 14.06 -21.17
C HIS A 184 -13.23 12.68 -20.65
N LYS A 185 -12.40 11.95 -19.90
CA LYS A 185 -12.73 10.62 -19.34
C LYS A 185 -12.82 10.60 -17.82
N LYS A 186 -12.77 11.75 -17.13
CA LYS A 186 -12.86 11.75 -15.66
C LYS A 186 -14.21 11.21 -15.20
N ARG A 187 -14.21 10.52 -14.06
CA ARG A 187 -15.43 10.01 -13.44
C ARG A 187 -15.50 10.45 -12.00
N PHE A 188 -16.63 11.04 -11.61
CA PHE A 188 -16.91 11.30 -10.21
C PHE A 188 -17.18 9.99 -9.47
N VAL A 189 -16.50 9.76 -8.34
CA VAL A 189 -16.55 8.47 -7.62
C VAL A 189 -17.03 8.58 -6.17
N GLY A 190 -17.04 9.77 -5.57
CA GLY A 190 -17.52 9.94 -4.20
C GLY A 190 -16.85 11.11 -3.48
N TRP A 191 -17.07 11.16 -2.17
CA TRP A 191 -16.70 12.26 -1.29
C TRP A 191 -15.77 11.80 -0.17
N VAL A 192 -14.85 12.65 0.27
CA VAL A 192 -14.01 12.40 1.45
C VAL A 192 -13.98 13.60 2.38
N GLY A 193 -14.03 13.34 3.69
CA GLY A 193 -13.73 14.31 4.74
C GLY A 193 -12.26 14.20 5.17
N THR A 194 -11.51 15.29 5.09
CA THR A 194 -10.06 15.26 5.37
C THR A 194 -9.53 16.59 5.92
N SER A 195 -8.22 16.67 6.21
CA SER A 195 -7.58 17.89 6.70
C SER A 195 -7.22 18.82 5.54
N GLY A 196 -6.93 20.10 5.79
CA GLY A 196 -6.52 21.04 4.74
C GLY A 196 -5.27 20.57 3.99
N ALA A 197 -4.29 20.06 4.71
CA ALA A 197 -3.06 19.54 4.14
C ALA A 197 -3.30 18.34 3.21
N ILE A 198 -4.11 17.38 3.64
CA ILE A 198 -4.42 16.19 2.82
C ILE A 198 -5.33 16.53 1.64
N ALA A 199 -6.29 17.44 1.83
CA ALA A 199 -7.13 17.95 0.74
C ALA A 199 -6.28 18.60 -0.37
N ALA A 200 -5.28 19.40 0.00
CA ALA A 200 -4.35 20.00 -0.96
C ALA A 200 -3.59 18.94 -1.77
N ARG A 201 -3.16 17.85 -1.12
CA ARG A 201 -2.49 16.72 -1.81
C ARG A 201 -3.42 16.02 -2.80
N TYR A 202 -4.65 15.70 -2.40
CA TYR A 202 -5.62 15.09 -3.32
C TYR A 202 -5.89 15.98 -4.53
N ARG A 203 -5.93 17.30 -4.34
CA ARG A 203 -6.09 18.27 -5.45
C ARG A 203 -4.90 18.30 -6.41
N GLN A 204 -3.72 17.92 -5.95
CA GLN A 204 -2.53 17.74 -6.79
C GLN A 204 -2.48 16.34 -7.42
N GLY A 205 -3.48 15.48 -7.18
CA GLY A 205 -3.45 14.08 -7.61
C GLY A 205 -2.46 13.23 -6.81
N LEU A 206 -2.05 13.69 -5.63
CA LEU A 206 -1.12 12.97 -4.76
C LEU A 206 -1.88 12.20 -3.69
N ARG A 207 -1.29 11.09 -3.22
CA ARG A 207 -1.83 10.28 -2.12
C ARG A 207 -1.71 10.98 -0.77
N ARG A 208 -2.48 10.51 0.21
CA ARG A 208 -2.33 10.93 1.63
C ARG A 208 -0.94 10.56 2.14
N GLN A 209 -0.38 11.39 3.04
CA GLN A 209 0.93 11.15 3.68
C GLN A 209 0.94 10.87 5.20
N ASP A 210 -0.23 10.85 5.82
CA ASP A 210 -0.37 10.51 7.24
C ASP A 210 -0.75 9.04 7.41
N TYR A 211 0.11 8.31 8.12
CA TYR A 211 0.06 6.86 8.30
C TYR A 211 0.18 6.46 9.77
N SER A 212 0.00 7.42 10.68
CA SER A 212 0.10 7.19 12.12
C SER A 212 -0.87 6.09 12.59
N ARG A 213 -2.05 6.00 11.97
CA ARG A 213 -3.01 4.90 12.18
C ARG A 213 -3.76 4.51 10.89
N PRO A 214 -3.86 3.21 10.57
CA PRO A 214 -4.80 2.74 9.56
C PRO A 214 -6.24 2.90 10.08
N ALA A 215 -7.21 2.87 9.17
CA ALA A 215 -8.62 2.72 9.57
C ALA A 215 -9.07 1.26 9.39
N ARG A 216 -10.38 1.03 9.42
CA ARG A 216 -11.00 -0.29 9.49
C ARG A 216 -10.56 -1.28 8.40
N TYR A 217 -10.24 -0.83 7.20
CA TYR A 217 -9.78 -1.68 6.09
C TYR A 217 -8.33 -1.41 5.69
N GLY A 218 -7.52 -0.89 6.61
CA GLY A 218 -6.10 -0.59 6.41
C GLY A 218 -5.84 0.85 5.99
N TYR A 219 -4.65 1.06 5.41
CA TYR A 219 -4.15 2.36 4.96
C TYR A 219 -4.77 2.72 3.61
N GLY A 220 -5.94 3.35 3.61
CA GLY A 220 -6.68 3.68 2.40
C GLY A 220 -7.23 5.11 2.43
N LEU A 221 -7.65 5.57 1.25
CA LEU A 221 -8.51 6.73 1.08
C LEU A 221 -9.95 6.23 1.19
N TYR A 222 -10.63 6.67 2.25
CA TYR A 222 -12.00 6.30 2.54
C TYR A 222 -12.95 7.32 1.94
N LEU A 223 -13.77 6.86 1.01
CA LEU A 223 -14.80 7.64 0.34
C LEU A 223 -16.17 7.19 0.80
N THR A 224 -17.11 8.10 0.73
CA THR A 224 -18.54 7.84 0.91
C THR A 224 -19.29 8.39 -0.30
N ASP A 225 -20.46 7.82 -0.57
CA ASP A 225 -21.35 8.29 -1.61
C ASP A 225 -22.16 9.52 -1.23
N ASP A 226 -22.26 9.84 0.06
CA ASP A 226 -23.01 10.99 0.58
C ASP A 226 -22.05 12.06 1.16
N PRO A 227 -22.08 13.30 0.66
CA PRO A 227 -21.21 14.36 1.17
C PRO A 227 -21.51 14.77 2.63
N ALA A 228 -22.70 14.48 3.17
CA ALA A 228 -23.01 14.68 4.58
C ALA A 228 -22.27 13.68 5.49
N ILE A 229 -22.04 12.45 5.02
CA ILE A 229 -21.19 11.48 5.72
C ILE A 229 -19.73 11.93 5.66
N ALA A 230 -19.27 12.42 4.51
CA ALA A 230 -17.91 12.95 4.36
C ALA A 230 -17.69 14.13 5.33
N MET A 231 -18.71 14.97 5.52
CA MET A 231 -18.67 16.05 6.51
C MET A 231 -18.44 15.58 7.93
N PHE A 232 -19.18 14.55 8.36
CA PHE A 232 -19.01 13.98 9.68
C PHE A 232 -17.55 13.56 9.92
N PHE A 233 -16.98 12.79 8.99
CA PHE A 233 -15.58 12.35 9.08
C PHE A 233 -14.58 13.50 8.91
N ALA A 234 -14.93 14.59 8.22
CA ALA A 234 -14.09 15.79 8.16
C ALA A 234 -13.86 16.37 9.56
N LYS A 235 -14.89 16.34 10.42
CA LYS A 235 -14.85 16.87 11.79
C LYS A 235 -14.45 15.84 12.85
N TRP A 236 -14.51 14.55 12.51
CA TRP A 236 -14.14 13.48 13.43
C TRP A 236 -12.72 13.69 13.93
N ASP A 237 -12.60 13.94 15.23
CA ASP A 237 -11.35 14.22 15.94
C ASP A 237 -10.53 15.38 15.36
N ARG A 238 -11.19 16.39 14.76
CA ARG A 238 -10.50 17.53 14.14
C ARG A 238 -11.22 18.86 14.33
N PRO A 239 -10.48 19.97 14.48
CA PRO A 239 -11.07 21.27 14.59
C PRO A 239 -11.64 21.74 13.23
N LEU A 240 -12.79 22.41 13.28
CA LEU A 240 -13.56 22.80 12.10
C LEU A 240 -12.77 23.63 11.06
N HIS A 241 -11.78 24.41 11.49
CA HIS A 241 -10.96 25.25 10.61
C HIS A 241 -9.97 24.46 9.75
N ASP A 242 -9.62 23.22 10.17
CA ASP A 242 -8.79 22.30 9.40
C ASP A 242 -9.62 21.19 8.73
N SER A 243 -10.94 21.17 8.90
CA SER A 243 -11.82 20.18 8.25
C SER A 243 -12.21 20.59 6.84
N TYR A 244 -11.99 19.72 5.86
CA TYR A 244 -12.33 19.93 4.45
C TYR A 244 -13.10 18.74 3.88
N ILE A 245 -13.96 19.01 2.90
CA ILE A 245 -14.61 17.98 2.09
C ILE A 245 -14.10 18.07 0.67
N CYS A 246 -13.74 16.91 0.12
CA CYS A 246 -13.30 16.80 -1.27
C CYS A 246 -14.22 15.94 -2.12
N ALA A 247 -14.51 16.42 -3.34
CA ALA A 247 -15.10 15.63 -4.41
C ALA A 247 -13.98 14.87 -5.13
N ILE A 248 -14.03 13.54 -5.10
CA ILE A 248 -12.99 12.67 -5.66
C ILE A 248 -13.42 12.14 -7.02
N TYR A 249 -12.45 12.14 -7.94
CA TYR A 249 -12.61 11.71 -9.31
C TYR A 249 -11.54 10.67 -9.67
N ALA A 250 -11.92 9.66 -10.44
CA ALA A 250 -10.97 8.87 -11.21
C ALA A 250 -10.62 9.65 -12.49
N ARG A 251 -9.32 9.78 -12.79
CA ARG A 251 -8.79 10.46 -13.99
C ARG A 251 -9.21 9.79 -15.29
N ASP A 252 -9.37 8.46 -15.23
CA ASP A 252 -9.73 7.60 -16.33
C ASP A 252 -10.86 6.66 -15.89
N GLY A 253 -12.09 7.02 -16.25
CA GLY A 253 -13.29 6.26 -15.89
C GLY A 253 -13.35 4.87 -16.54
N GLU A 254 -12.75 4.69 -17.72
CA GLU A 254 -12.68 3.38 -18.37
C GLU A 254 -11.68 2.46 -17.67
N LEU A 255 -10.55 3.00 -17.23
CA LEU A 255 -9.62 2.26 -16.38
C LEU A 255 -10.25 1.94 -15.02
N PHE A 256 -10.96 2.90 -14.42
CA PHE A 256 -11.72 2.67 -13.19
C PHE A 256 -12.64 1.46 -13.35
N ASP A 257 -13.38 1.32 -14.46
CA ASP A 257 -14.24 0.15 -14.71
C ASP A 257 -13.48 -1.17 -14.74
N LYS A 258 -12.26 -1.18 -15.28
CA LYS A 258 -11.43 -2.39 -15.40
C LYS A 258 -10.79 -2.83 -14.08
N ILE A 259 -10.66 -1.93 -13.10
CA ILE A 259 -10.10 -2.27 -11.78
C ILE A 259 -11.10 -3.15 -11.03
N HIS A 260 -10.57 -4.22 -10.41
CA HIS A 260 -11.37 -5.10 -9.57
C HIS A 260 -12.01 -4.32 -8.40
N LYS A 261 -13.31 -4.53 -8.22
CA LYS A 261 -14.11 -3.93 -7.15
C LYS A 261 -14.84 -5.03 -6.42
N LEU A 262 -14.78 -5.00 -5.10
CA LEU A 262 -15.40 -6.00 -4.23
C LEU A 262 -16.24 -5.31 -3.18
N TRP A 263 -17.50 -5.69 -3.06
CA TRP A 263 -18.34 -5.36 -1.92
C TRP A 263 -18.24 -6.49 -0.91
N ILE A 264 -17.74 -6.17 0.29
CA ILE A 264 -17.51 -7.11 1.38
C ILE A 264 -18.48 -6.85 2.55
N PRO A 265 -18.81 -7.86 3.37
CA PRO A 265 -19.67 -7.65 4.53
C PRO A 265 -18.94 -6.77 5.55
N GLU A 266 -19.70 -6.01 6.33
CA GLU A 266 -19.14 -5.25 7.44
C GLU A 266 -18.69 -6.18 8.57
N ALA A 267 -19.52 -7.16 8.93
CA ALA A 267 -19.23 -8.09 10.02
C ALA A 267 -18.19 -9.16 9.60
N ASN A 268 -17.11 -9.28 10.39
CA ASN A 268 -16.06 -10.32 10.42
C ASN A 268 -14.69 -10.04 9.73
N LEU A 269 -13.66 -10.71 10.31
CA LEU A 269 -12.31 -11.16 9.88
C LEU A 269 -11.39 -10.31 8.99
N LEU A 270 -11.90 -9.31 8.27
CA LEU A 270 -11.11 -8.55 7.30
C LEU A 270 -10.76 -7.15 7.80
N GLN A 271 -11.36 -6.70 8.90
CA GLN A 271 -11.06 -5.39 9.46
C GLN A 271 -9.69 -5.38 10.15
N THR A 272 -8.99 -4.26 10.05
CA THR A 272 -7.81 -3.95 10.86
C THR A 272 -8.28 -3.45 12.21
N ASP A 273 -7.89 -4.14 13.29
CA ASP A 273 -8.03 -3.64 14.65
C ASP A 273 -6.95 -2.59 14.91
N ASN A 274 -7.28 -1.34 14.64
CA ASN A 274 -6.39 -0.19 14.78
C ASN A 274 -6.42 0.43 16.19
N GLU A 275 -7.27 -0.09 17.09
CA GLU A 275 -7.41 0.39 18.46
C GLU A 275 -6.61 -0.45 19.44
N HIS A 276 -6.66 -1.78 19.29
CA HIS A 276 -6.06 -2.73 20.23
C HIS A 276 -4.96 -3.59 19.60
N GLY A 277 -4.88 -3.63 18.26
CA GLY A 277 -3.89 -4.44 17.55
C GLY A 277 -2.45 -3.94 17.73
N THR A 278 -1.53 -4.88 17.87
CA THR A 278 -0.09 -4.62 17.79
C THR A 278 0.31 -4.17 16.38
N GLU A 279 1.47 -3.53 16.23
CA GLU A 279 1.99 -3.15 14.90
C GLU A 279 2.08 -4.35 13.94
N ASP A 280 2.49 -5.51 14.45
CA ASP A 280 2.59 -6.75 13.67
C ASP A 280 1.22 -7.23 13.19
N GLU A 281 0.20 -7.22 14.07
CA GLU A 281 -1.18 -7.61 13.70
C GLU A 281 -1.79 -6.63 12.69
N ILE A 282 -1.57 -5.34 12.91
CA ILE A 282 -2.01 -4.28 12.00
C ILE A 282 -1.38 -4.47 10.62
N ALA A 283 -0.05 -4.67 10.56
CA ALA A 283 0.66 -4.86 9.30
C ALA A 283 0.22 -6.17 8.60
N GLN A 284 0.04 -7.25 9.36
CA GLN A 284 -0.41 -8.55 8.85
C GLN A 284 -1.87 -8.52 8.36
N SER A 285 -2.72 -7.66 8.90
CA SER A 285 -4.13 -7.58 8.51
C SER A 285 -4.33 -7.30 7.01
N GLN A 286 -3.44 -6.52 6.39
CA GLN A 286 -3.50 -6.25 4.95
C GLN A 286 -3.12 -7.49 4.12
N GLU A 287 -2.11 -8.25 4.54
CA GLU A 287 -1.75 -9.52 3.88
C GLU A 287 -2.88 -10.54 3.97
N ASN A 288 -3.50 -10.64 5.14
CA ASN A 288 -4.61 -11.56 5.36
C ASN A 288 -5.80 -11.23 4.44
N ARG A 289 -6.12 -9.94 4.26
CA ARG A 289 -7.11 -9.48 3.29
C ARG A 289 -6.73 -9.80 1.85
N ASP A 290 -5.51 -9.45 1.45
CA ASP A 290 -5.00 -9.68 0.09
C ASP A 290 -5.08 -11.17 -0.27
N GLN A 291 -4.67 -12.05 0.65
CA GLN A 291 -4.74 -13.50 0.49
C GLN A 291 -6.18 -14.01 0.45
N TYR A 292 -7.04 -13.54 1.35
CA TYR A 292 -8.46 -13.91 1.37
C TYR A 292 -9.14 -13.59 0.04
N PHE A 293 -8.89 -12.41 -0.54
CA PHE A 293 -9.49 -12.06 -1.84
C PHE A 293 -8.93 -12.86 -3.01
N ALA A 294 -7.63 -13.19 -2.96
CA ALA A 294 -7.01 -14.05 -3.96
C ALA A 294 -7.64 -15.45 -3.94
N ASP A 295 -7.76 -16.05 -2.75
CA ASP A 295 -8.27 -17.42 -2.60
C ASP A 295 -9.78 -17.52 -2.86
N ARG A 296 -10.55 -16.55 -2.37
CA ARG A 296 -12.01 -16.62 -2.42
C ARG A 296 -12.61 -16.11 -3.72
N PHE A 297 -12.02 -15.07 -4.31
CA PHE A 297 -12.60 -14.37 -5.46
C PHE A 297 -11.70 -14.33 -6.69
N ASN A 298 -10.49 -14.92 -6.60
CA ASN A 298 -9.46 -14.82 -7.63
C ASN A 298 -9.17 -13.36 -8.03
N ILE A 299 -9.09 -12.48 -7.01
CA ILE A 299 -8.79 -11.06 -7.18
C ILE A 299 -7.47 -10.75 -6.48
N GLN A 300 -6.56 -10.10 -7.21
CA GLN A 300 -5.26 -9.68 -6.70
C GLN A 300 -5.16 -8.16 -6.70
N LYS A 301 -4.32 -7.61 -5.81
CA LYS A 301 -4.04 -6.17 -5.78
C LYS A 301 -3.47 -5.66 -7.12
N PRO A 302 -3.81 -4.43 -7.54
CA PRO A 302 -4.67 -3.48 -6.84
C PRO A 302 -6.17 -3.74 -7.06
N TYR A 303 -6.98 -3.45 -6.04
CA TYR A 303 -8.45 -3.53 -6.05
C TYR A 303 -9.04 -2.38 -5.21
N ILE A 304 -10.35 -2.17 -5.32
CA ILE A 304 -11.13 -1.21 -4.53
C ILE A 304 -12.15 -2.01 -3.71
N LEU A 305 -12.31 -1.66 -2.43
CA LEU A 305 -13.33 -2.26 -1.58
C LEU A 305 -14.53 -1.35 -1.42
N PHE A 306 -15.69 -1.97 -1.29
CA PHE A 306 -16.95 -1.36 -0.86
C PHE A 306 -17.42 -2.11 0.37
N SER A 307 -17.99 -1.39 1.34
CA SER A 307 -18.57 -1.97 2.54
C SER A 307 -19.73 -1.13 3.01
N ARG A 308 -20.62 -1.75 3.78
CA ARG A 308 -21.48 -1.01 4.71
C ARG A 308 -20.66 -0.60 5.93
N HIS A 309 -21.05 0.50 6.55
CA HIS A 309 -20.54 0.91 7.85
C HIS A 309 -21.73 1.26 8.75
N HIS A 310 -21.72 0.75 9.98
CA HIS A 310 -22.74 1.01 10.97
C HIS A 310 -22.85 2.50 11.27
N HIS A 311 -24.07 2.95 11.52
CA HIS A 311 -24.31 4.28 12.01
C HIS A 311 -23.58 4.50 13.34
N MET A 312 -22.86 5.60 13.42
CA MET A 312 -22.26 6.06 14.67
C MET A 312 -23.22 7.07 15.29
N PRO A 313 -23.70 6.88 16.53
CA PRO A 313 -24.69 7.76 17.16
C PRO A 313 -24.33 9.25 17.10
N GLU A 314 -23.04 9.55 17.16
CA GLU A 314 -22.45 10.90 17.11
C GLU A 314 -22.64 11.60 15.76
N MET A 315 -23.02 10.87 14.70
CA MET A 315 -23.25 11.47 13.38
C MET A 315 -24.39 12.48 13.38
N GLY A 316 -25.40 12.29 14.23
CA GLY A 316 -26.60 13.15 14.24
C GLY A 316 -27.36 13.18 12.90
N LEU A 317 -26.99 12.31 11.95
CA LEU A 317 -27.64 12.14 10.66
C LEU A 317 -28.57 10.93 10.72
N SER A 318 -29.79 11.06 10.20
CA SER A 318 -30.66 9.90 9.97
C SER A 318 -30.12 9.13 8.77
N VAL A 319 -29.23 8.18 9.04
CA VAL A 319 -28.81 7.21 8.04
C VAL A 319 -29.89 6.14 8.06
N THR A 320 -30.75 6.09 7.04
CA THR A 320 -31.75 5.01 6.90
C THR A 320 -31.23 4.06 5.83
N PRO A 321 -31.01 2.76 6.14
CA PRO A 321 -31.54 1.96 7.25
C PRO A 321 -30.56 1.72 8.43
N GLY A 322 -29.78 2.72 8.80
CA GLY A 322 -28.87 2.66 9.95
C GLY A 322 -27.43 2.29 9.58
N ARG A 323 -27.12 2.17 8.29
CA ARG A 323 -25.76 1.97 7.77
C ARG A 323 -25.55 2.81 6.51
N PHE A 324 -24.32 3.27 6.29
CA PHE A 324 -23.94 4.04 5.11
C PHE A 324 -22.90 3.30 4.28
N ASN A 325 -22.65 3.77 3.06
CA ASN A 325 -21.67 3.15 2.17
C ASN A 325 -20.30 3.78 2.32
N GLU A 326 -19.30 2.90 2.29
CA GLU A 326 -17.90 3.23 2.34
C GLU A 326 -17.21 2.58 1.13
N MET A 327 -16.30 3.31 0.50
CA MET A 327 -15.39 2.82 -0.53
C MET A 327 -13.94 3.07 -0.10
N VAL A 328 -13.08 2.07 -0.24
CA VAL A 328 -11.67 2.13 0.15
C VAL A 328 -10.79 2.08 -1.08
N VAL A 329 -10.01 3.14 -1.30
CA VAL A 329 -9.01 3.24 -2.36
C VAL A 329 -7.61 3.12 -1.76
N TYR A 330 -6.93 2.01 -2.04
CA TYR A 330 -5.59 1.74 -1.50
C TYR A 330 -4.50 2.59 -2.17
N PRO A 331 -3.33 2.76 -1.51
CA PRO A 331 -2.30 3.73 -1.92
C PRO A 331 -1.82 3.53 -3.34
N GLN A 332 -1.77 2.28 -3.82
CA GLN A 332 -1.34 1.94 -5.19
C GLN A 332 -2.26 2.53 -6.26
N LEU A 333 -3.53 2.79 -5.93
CA LEU A 333 -4.49 3.39 -6.84
C LEU A 333 -4.64 4.89 -6.64
N GLN A 334 -4.43 5.40 -5.42
CA GLN A 334 -4.74 6.79 -5.05
C GLN A 334 -4.14 7.80 -6.02
N ASP A 335 -2.82 7.89 -6.09
CA ASP A 335 -2.15 8.85 -6.98
C ASP A 335 -1.87 8.31 -8.37
N SER A 336 -2.06 7.01 -8.58
CA SER A 336 -2.08 6.41 -9.93
C SER A 336 -3.30 6.85 -10.72
N LEU A 337 -4.48 6.96 -10.09
CA LEU A 337 -5.75 7.13 -10.80
C LEU A 337 -6.68 8.22 -10.23
N PHE A 338 -6.59 8.58 -8.95
CA PHE A 338 -7.58 9.47 -8.32
C PHE A 338 -7.04 10.87 -8.05
N TYR A 339 -7.95 11.84 -7.96
CA TYR A 339 -7.64 13.22 -7.58
C TYR A 339 -8.90 13.92 -7.04
N ALA A 340 -8.74 15.12 -6.48
CA ALA A 340 -9.83 15.96 -6.01
C ALA A 340 -10.01 17.23 -6.85
N GLU A 341 -11.26 17.64 -7.13
CA GLU A 341 -11.54 18.90 -7.84
C GLU A 341 -11.92 20.06 -6.93
N TRP A 342 -12.64 19.78 -5.84
CA TRP A 342 -13.07 20.79 -4.89
C TRP A 342 -12.61 20.40 -3.51
N ALA A 343 -12.08 21.35 -2.76
CA ALA A 343 -11.86 21.24 -1.33
C ALA A 343 -12.56 22.42 -0.68
N VAL A 344 -13.64 22.17 0.04
CA VAL A 344 -14.44 23.21 0.69
C VAL A 344 -14.25 23.10 2.21
N PRO A 345 -13.98 24.22 2.92
CA PRO A 345 -13.97 24.21 4.37
C PRO A 345 -15.31 23.70 4.93
N ALA A 346 -15.25 22.82 5.91
CA ALA A 346 -16.42 22.17 6.49
C ALA A 346 -17.45 23.17 7.05
N ALA A 347 -16.99 24.30 7.62
CA ALA A 347 -17.85 25.38 8.08
C ALA A 347 -18.72 25.99 6.95
N GLN A 348 -18.13 26.20 5.78
CA GLN A 348 -18.83 26.79 4.63
C GLN A 348 -19.82 25.81 4.02
N PHE A 349 -19.52 24.51 4.10
CA PHE A 349 -20.36 23.47 3.52
C PHE A 349 -21.77 23.41 4.13
N TYR A 350 -21.91 23.49 5.46
CA TYR A 350 -23.24 23.54 6.10
C TYR A 350 -24.02 24.78 5.70
N ALA A 351 -23.36 25.94 5.75
CA ALA A 351 -24.00 27.22 5.53
C ALA A 351 -24.40 27.45 4.06
N ARG A 352 -23.70 26.83 3.11
CA ARG A 352 -23.79 27.20 1.69
C ARG A 352 -24.04 26.06 0.72
N TYR A 353 -23.60 24.83 1.02
CA TYR A 353 -23.50 23.78 0.00
C TYR A 353 -24.31 22.50 0.30
N LEU A 354 -24.59 22.19 1.57
CA LEU A 354 -25.31 20.96 1.95
C LEU A 354 -26.64 20.77 1.18
N PRO A 355 -27.53 21.79 1.04
CA PRO A 355 -28.78 21.62 0.28
C PRO A 355 -28.58 21.35 -1.22
N TYR A 356 -27.51 21.89 -1.82
CA TYR A 356 -27.23 21.76 -3.26
C TYR A 356 -26.49 20.48 -3.60
N LEU A 357 -25.76 19.90 -2.64
CA LEU A 357 -24.91 18.73 -2.84
C LEU A 357 -25.56 17.41 -2.46
N GLN A 358 -26.67 17.41 -1.70
CA GLN A 358 -27.49 16.21 -1.50
C GLN A 358 -27.97 15.61 -2.84
N GLY A 359 -28.23 16.45 -3.85
CA GLY A 359 -28.53 16.00 -5.23
C GLY A 359 -27.32 15.44 -6.01
N ARG A 360 -26.14 15.38 -5.40
CA ARG A 360 -24.89 14.85 -5.99
C ARG A 360 -24.34 13.62 -5.25
N ALA A 361 -25.19 12.93 -4.49
CA ALA A 361 -24.85 11.62 -3.97
C ALA A 361 -24.60 10.63 -5.13
N VAL A 362 -23.73 9.65 -4.90
CA VAL A 362 -23.42 8.58 -5.87
C VAL A 362 -23.75 7.23 -5.24
N PRO A 363 -25.04 6.88 -5.06
CA PRO A 363 -25.44 5.72 -4.27
C PRO A 363 -24.73 4.46 -4.79
N PHE A 364 -23.80 3.92 -4.00
CA PHE A 364 -22.89 2.87 -4.49
C PHE A 364 -23.64 1.59 -4.86
N GLU A 365 -24.76 1.28 -4.21
CA GLU A 365 -25.66 0.17 -4.54
C GLU A 365 -26.15 0.29 -5.98
N GLY A 366 -26.61 1.50 -6.35
CA GLY A 366 -27.06 1.79 -7.72
C GLY A 366 -25.93 1.71 -8.76
N MET A 367 -24.68 1.59 -8.33
CA MET A 367 -23.51 1.48 -9.19
C MET A 367 -22.94 0.07 -9.28
N VAL A 368 -23.48 -0.92 -8.55
CA VAL A 368 -22.94 -2.30 -8.53
C VAL A 368 -22.75 -2.87 -9.93
N SER A 369 -23.82 -2.87 -10.74
CA SER A 369 -23.74 -3.35 -12.13
C SER A 369 -22.88 -2.44 -13.00
N ARG A 370 -23.06 -1.11 -12.90
CA ARG A 370 -22.42 -0.13 -13.78
C ARG A 370 -20.90 -0.07 -13.60
N TRP A 371 -20.40 -0.28 -12.39
CA TRP A 371 -18.97 -0.24 -12.07
C TRP A 371 -18.34 -1.64 -11.99
N GLY A 372 -19.11 -2.69 -12.27
CA GLY A 372 -18.64 -4.07 -12.19
C GLY A 372 -18.20 -4.49 -10.79
N ILE A 373 -18.93 -4.03 -9.76
CA ILE A 373 -18.64 -4.38 -8.36
C ILE A 373 -19.09 -5.82 -8.13
N ARG A 374 -18.16 -6.69 -7.73
CA ARG A 374 -18.50 -8.06 -7.30
C ARG A 374 -18.98 -8.01 -5.86
N VAL A 375 -20.16 -8.54 -5.60
CA VAL A 375 -20.72 -8.59 -4.25
C VAL A 375 -20.46 -9.96 -3.65
N ALA A 376 -19.82 -10.01 -2.48
CA ALA A 376 -19.59 -11.26 -1.77
C ALA A 376 -20.94 -11.87 -1.32
N PRO A 377 -21.14 -13.20 -1.41
CA PRO A 377 -22.37 -13.85 -0.95
C PRO A 377 -22.73 -13.50 0.51
N GLU A 378 -21.71 -13.35 1.35
CA GLU A 378 -21.81 -12.98 2.75
C GLU A 378 -22.38 -11.55 2.91
N THR A 379 -22.03 -10.62 2.01
CA THR A 379 -22.62 -9.27 1.95
C THR A 379 -24.10 -9.32 1.61
N ILE A 380 -24.51 -10.16 0.66
CA ILE A 380 -25.93 -10.31 0.29
C ILE A 380 -26.74 -10.79 1.50
N LEU A 381 -26.21 -11.76 2.25
CA LEU A 381 -26.83 -12.26 3.48
C LEU A 381 -26.88 -11.19 4.57
N GLU A 382 -25.80 -10.41 4.73
CA GLU A 382 -25.77 -9.30 5.67
C GLU A 382 -26.81 -8.23 5.34
N CYS A 383 -26.86 -7.73 4.11
CA CYS A 383 -27.87 -6.76 3.68
C CYS A 383 -29.30 -7.28 3.90
N LYS A 384 -29.58 -8.56 3.63
CA LYS A 384 -30.88 -9.17 3.95
C LYS A 384 -31.23 -9.10 5.44
N ARG A 385 -30.26 -9.37 6.34
CA ARG A 385 -30.46 -9.25 7.80
C ARG A 385 -30.78 -7.82 8.23
N HIS A 386 -30.17 -6.84 7.58
CA HIS A 386 -30.39 -5.41 7.83
C HIS A 386 -31.56 -4.81 7.02
N ARG A 387 -32.28 -5.61 6.23
CA ARG A 387 -33.38 -5.17 5.33
C ARG A 387 -32.93 -4.10 4.32
N GLU A 388 -31.70 -4.24 3.84
CA GLU A 388 -31.09 -3.40 2.81
C GLU A 388 -31.20 -4.04 1.43
N MET A 389 -31.16 -3.19 0.39
CA MET A 389 -31.03 -3.62 -1.00
C MET A 389 -29.59 -3.44 -1.50
N LEU A 390 -29.18 -4.30 -2.43
CA LEU A 390 -27.92 -4.27 -3.17
C LEU A 390 -28.16 -4.52 -4.66
#